data_AF-A0A7C5FTG4-F1
#
_entry.id   AF-A0A7C5FTG4-F1
#
_cell.length_a   1.000
_cell.length_b   1.000
_cell.length_c   1.000
_cell.angle_alpha   90.00
_cell.angle_beta   90.00
_cell.angle_gamma   90.00
#
_symmetry.space_group_name_H-M   'P 1'
#
loop_
_entity.id
_entity.type
_entity.pdbx_description
1 polymer ?
#
loop_
_entity_poly.entity_id
_entity_poly.type
_entity_poly.pdbx_seq_one_letter_code
_entity_poly.pdbx_strand_id
1 'polypeptide(L)' 'QLAVHDAQESLKIIKDVFSGQAGPARDIVALNAGAAIYAADLSDSLANGIKLAQTLIDSGEAQKKLDALITCSNL' A
#
# COMPACT_ATOMS: atom_id res chain seq x y z
N GLN A 1 10.91 -8.28 -6.60
CA GLN A 1 11.69 -8.82 -5.47
C GLN A 1 10.94 -8.52 -4.19
N LEU A 2 10.83 -9.46 -3.24
CA LEU A 2 10.20 -9.22 -1.93
C LEU A 2 11.20 -9.23 -0.76
N ALA A 3 12.32 -9.92 -0.91
CA ALA A 3 13.40 -9.91 0.07
C ALA A 3 14.25 -8.64 -0.07
N VAL A 4 14.63 -8.07 1.08
CA VAL A 4 15.49 -6.88 1.22
C VAL A 4 16.53 -7.14 2.30
N HIS A 5 17.63 -6.40 2.27
CA HIS A 5 18.75 -6.56 3.18
C HIS A 5 18.74 -5.54 4.33
N ASP A 6 18.14 -4.37 4.12
CA ASP A 6 18.08 -3.31 5.13
C ASP A 6 16.80 -2.46 5.04
N ALA A 7 16.71 -1.48 5.95
CA ALA A 7 15.58 -0.58 6.04
C ALA A 7 15.48 0.41 4.85
N GLN A 8 16.62 0.80 4.27
CA GLN A 8 16.67 1.73 3.14
C GLN A 8 16.15 1.07 1.87
N GLU A 9 16.49 -0.19 1.63
CA GLU A 9 15.93 -0.99 0.55
C GLU A 9 14.43 -1.22 0.74
N SER A 10 13.99 -1.55 1.96
CA SER A 10 12.56 -1.67 2.29
C SER A 10 11.79 -0.37 2.00
N LEU A 11 12.36 0.77 2.41
CA LEU A 11 11.80 2.10 2.15
C LEU A 11 11.71 2.39 0.65
N LYS A 12 12.73 2.01 -0.12
CA LYS A 12 12.69 2.17 -1.57
C LYS A 12 11.54 1.36 -2.16
N ILE A 13 11.39 0.09 -1.78
CA ILE A 13 10.32 -0.77 -2.29
C ILE A 13 8.94 -0.19 -1.96
N ILE A 14 8.68 0.26 -0.72
CA ILE A 14 7.35 0.78 -0.38
C ILE A 14 7.04 2.09 -1.13
N LYS A 15 8.04 2.94 -1.38
CA LYS A 15 7.90 4.13 -2.23
C LYS A 15 7.59 3.77 -3.69
N ASP A 16 8.29 2.78 -4.24
CA ASP A 16 8.01 2.27 -5.59
C ASP A 16 6.56 1.75 -5.66
N VAL A 17 6.11 0.98 -4.65
CA VAL A 17 4.71 0.51 -4.55
C VAL A 17 3.72 1.68 -4.53
N PHE A 18 3.91 2.67 -3.66
CA PHE A 18 3.01 3.83 -3.54
C PHE A 18 3.04 4.78 -4.75
N SER A 19 4.07 4.67 -5.61
CA SER A 19 4.09 5.33 -6.92
C SER A 19 3.31 4.58 -8.01
N GLY A 20 2.72 3.42 -7.68
CA GLY A 20 1.99 2.58 -8.62
C GLY A 20 2.87 1.64 -9.44
N GLN A 21 4.15 1.46 -9.09
CA GLN A 21 5.04 0.58 -9.84
C GLN A 21 4.52 -0.86 -9.82
N ALA A 22 4.28 -1.41 -11.01
CA ALA A 22 3.81 -2.78 -11.16
C ALA A 22 4.88 -3.80 -10.70
N GLY A 23 4.42 -4.89 -10.08
CA GLY A 23 5.25 -6.03 -9.74
C GLY A 23 4.87 -6.69 -8.40
N PRO A 24 5.59 -7.77 -8.02
CA PRO A 24 5.20 -8.62 -6.90
C PRO A 24 5.04 -7.90 -5.55
N ALA A 25 5.82 -6.84 -5.32
CA ALA A 25 5.72 -6.03 -4.12
C ALA A 25 4.38 -5.26 -4.05
N ARG A 26 3.94 -4.67 -5.16
CA ARG A 26 2.63 -4.02 -5.24
C ARG A 26 1.51 -5.04 -5.08
N ASP A 27 1.64 -6.21 -5.69
CA ASP A 27 0.62 -7.26 -5.63
C ASP A 27 0.41 -7.78 -4.20
N ILE A 28 1.49 -8.06 -3.46
CA ILE A 28 1.37 -8.56 -2.07
C ILE A 28 0.86 -7.46 -1.11
N VAL A 29 1.23 -6.20 -1.33
CA VAL A 29 0.70 -5.06 -0.55
C VAL A 29 -0.79 -4.89 -0.83
N ALA A 30 -1.22 -4.92 -2.09
CA ALA A 30 -2.63 -4.83 -2.46
C ALA A 30 -3.45 -6.01 -1.90
N LEU A 31 -2.88 -7.23 -1.89
CA LEU A 31 -3.53 -8.40 -1.29
C LEU A 31 -3.80 -8.18 0.21
N ASN A 32 -2.76 -7.82 0.98
CA ASN A 32 -2.87 -7.65 2.43
C ASN A 32 -3.73 -6.43 2.80
N ALA A 33 -3.57 -5.30 2.10
CA ALA A 33 -4.40 -4.13 2.30
C ALA A 33 -5.86 -4.42 1.95
N GLY A 34 -6.11 -5.14 0.86
CA GLY A 34 -7.44 -5.57 0.47
C GLY A 34 -8.10 -6.48 1.50
N ALA A 35 -7.33 -7.40 2.10
CA ALA A 35 -7.79 -8.22 3.21
C ALA A 35 -8.12 -7.39 4.46
N ALA A 36 -7.30 -6.39 4.79
CA ALA A 36 -7.57 -5.47 5.91
C ALA A 36 -8.83 -4.62 5.68
N ILE A 37 -9.02 -4.10 4.45
CA ILE A 37 -10.23 -3.36 4.05
C ILE A 37 -11.47 -4.24 4.20
N TYR A 38 -11.42 -5.47 3.70
CA TYR A 38 -12.53 -6.42 3.83
C TYR A 38 -12.81 -6.77 5.30
N ALA A 39 -11.77 -7.08 6.08
CA ALA A 39 -11.91 -7.42 7.50
C ALA A 39 -12.41 -6.26 8.37
N ALA A 40 -12.34 -5.03 7.88
CA ALA A 40 -12.88 -3.84 8.52
C ALA A 40 -14.33 -3.51 8.08
N ASP A 41 -15.01 -4.42 7.38
CA ASP A 41 -16.35 -4.23 6.82
C ASP A 41 -16.46 -3.03 5.84
N LEU A 42 -15.35 -2.65 5.19
CA LEU A 42 -15.31 -1.56 4.21
C LEU A 42 -15.47 -2.04 2.76
N SER A 43 -15.72 -3.33 2.56
CA SER A 43 -15.89 -3.94 1.24
C SER A 43 -16.72 -5.23 1.35
N ASP A 44 -17.59 -5.49 0.36
CA ASP A 44 -18.48 -6.67 0.35
C ASP A 44 -17.75 -8.00 0.09
N SER A 45 -16.49 -7.94 -0.35
CA SER A 45 -15.67 -9.14 -0.56
C SER A 45 -14.18 -8.83 -0.49
N LEU A 46 -13.38 -9.87 -0.29
CA LEU A 46 -11.92 -9.78 -0.40
C LEU A 46 -11.48 -9.24 -1.76
N ALA A 47 -12.09 -9.72 -2.86
CA ALA A 47 -11.75 -9.28 -4.21
C ALA A 47 -12.01 -7.78 -4.42
N ASN A 48 -13.14 -7.28 -3.92
CA ASN A 48 -13.46 -5.85 -3.95
C ASN A 48 -12.47 -5.05 -3.09
N GLY A 49 -12.05 -5.59 -1.94
CA GLY A 49 -11.06 -4.96 -1.08
C GLY A 49 -9.71 -4.81 -1.77
N ILE A 50 -9.23 -5.86 -2.45
CA ILE A 50 -8.00 -5.83 -3.24
C ILE A 50 -8.09 -4.79 -4.36
N LYS A 51 -9.21 -4.76 -5.09
CA LYS A 51 -9.45 -3.78 -6.16
C LYS A 51 -9.43 -2.34 -5.63
N LEU A 52 -10.03 -2.10 -4.46
CA LEU A 52 -9.98 -0.80 -3.80
C LEU A 52 -8.55 -0.44 -3.39
N ALA A 53 -7.80 -1.36 -2.80
CA ALA A 53 -6.41 -1.14 -2.43
C ALA A 53 -5.54 -0.78 -3.65
N GLN A 54 -5.69 -1.51 -4.77
CA GLN A 54 -5.01 -1.18 -6.04
C GLN A 54 -5.37 0.23 -6.51
N THR A 55 -6.66 0.59 -6.48
CA THR A 55 -7.12 1.92 -6.90
C THR A 55 -6.52 3.03 -6.05
N LEU A 56 -6.43 2.84 -4.72
CA LEU A 56 -5.86 3.82 -3.80
C LEU A 56 -4.34 3.95 -3.94
N ILE A 57 -3.65 2.86 -4.29
CA ILE A 57 -2.22 2.89 -4.62
C ILE A 57 -2.01 3.65 -5.93
N ASP A 58 -2.70 3.28 -7.00
CA ASP A 58 -2.47 3.82 -8.35
C ASP A 58 -2.89 5.29 -8.49
N SER A 59 -3.85 5.74 -7.67
CA SER A 59 -4.26 7.15 -7.61
C SER A 59 -3.33 8.04 -6.78
N GLY A 60 -2.35 7.45 -6.08
CA GLY A 60 -1.43 8.16 -5.18
C GLY A 60 -2.03 8.53 -3.82
N GLU A 61 -3.27 8.11 -3.51
CA GLU A 61 -3.90 8.36 -2.20
C GLU A 61 -3.14 7.67 -1.05
N ALA A 62 -2.55 6.49 -1.31
CA ALA A 62 -1.67 5.83 -0.35
C ALA A 62 -0.45 6.70 0.02
N GLN A 63 0.20 7.31 -0.98
CA GLN A 63 1.33 8.22 -0.77
C GLN A 63 0.90 9.47 0.02
N LYS A 64 -0.22 10.10 -0.37
CA LYS A 64 -0.75 11.27 0.35
C LYS A 64 -1.03 10.97 1.82
N LYS A 65 -1.53 9.76 2.13
CA LYS A 65 -1.77 9.34 3.51
C LYS A 65 -0.48 9.17 4.31
N LEU A 66 0.58 8.65 3.69
CA LEU A 66 1.91 8.58 4.31
C LEU A 66 2.47 9.99 4.59
N ASP A 67 2.35 10.90 3.63
CA ASP A 67 2.83 12.29 3.79
C ASP A 67 2.09 13.02 4.92
N ALA A 68 0.78 12.79 5.05
CA ALA A 68 -0.02 13.31 6.15
C ALA A 68 0.43 12.74 7.51
N LEU A 69 0.72 11.43 7.58
CA LEU A 69 1.23 10.80 8.79
C LEU A 69 2.58 11.39 9.21
N ILE A 70 3.53 11.55 8.27
CA ILE A 70 4.84 12.17 8.51
C ILE A 70 4.67 13.58 9.08
N THR A 71 3.76 14.36 8.49
CA THR A 71 3.49 15.74 8.92
C THR A 71 2.94 15.77 10.36
N CYS A 72 2.01 14.87 10.69
CA CYS A 72 1.39 14.83 12.01
C CYS A 72 2.29 14.23 13.11
N SER A 73 3.24 13.36 12.77
CA SER A 73 4.11 12.70 13.77
C SER A 73 5.37 13.49 14.14
N ASN A 74 5.76 14.47 13.32
CA ASN A 74 6.98 15.25 13.49
C ASN A 74 6.73 16.66 14.05
N LEU A 75 5.63 16.82 14.79
CA LEU A 75 5.29 18.06 15.51
C LEU A 75 6.26 18.35 16.67
#